data_AF-A0A8T4Q2E5-F1
#
_entry.id   AF-A0A8T4Q2E5-F1
#
_cell.length_a   1.000
_cell.length_b   1.000
_cell.length_c   1.000
_cell.angle_alpha   90.00
_cell.angle_beta   90.00
_cell.angle_gamma   90.00
#
_symmetry.space_group_name_H-M   'P 1'
#
loop_
_entity.id
_entity.type
_entity.pdbx_description
1 polymer ?
#
loop_
_entity_poly.entity_id
_entity_poly.type
_entity_poly.pdbx_seq_one_letter_code
_entity_poly.pdbx_strand_id
1 'polypeptide(L)'
;MAKKGGASMLVETILLIGFVVISTIGVYSFMKEKAETDTKKTIEGIASNLECADVKIDSSCDEDNTIINNTGFFAIKNLLIRTSTEEPVILDINMLPKDSIDEISNLRLLLTPNIEYEVAPLVNANNKLYICKGKSIKITKCQ
;
A
#
# COMPACT_ATOMS: atom_id res chain seq x y z
N MET A 1 -11.81 36.13 64.07
CA MET A 1 -10.66 35.46 63.40
C MET A 1 -11.06 34.03 63.09
N ALA A 2 -11.49 33.76 61.86
CA ALA A 2 -11.97 32.43 61.49
C ALA A 2 -10.78 31.50 61.24
N LYS A 3 -10.59 30.52 62.14
CA LYS A 3 -9.76 29.33 61.87
C LYS A 3 -10.42 28.58 60.70
N LYS A 4 -9.92 28.76 59.48
CA LYS A 4 -10.33 27.97 58.31
C LYS A 4 -9.41 26.74 58.21
N GLY A 5 -10.04 25.58 58.05
CA GLY A 5 -9.49 24.25 58.35
C GLY A 5 -8.31 23.79 57.50
N GLY A 6 -7.37 23.11 58.16
CA GLY A 6 -6.23 22.42 57.54
C GLY A 6 -6.59 21.13 56.78
N ALA A 7 -7.86 20.70 56.81
CA ALA A 7 -8.31 19.53 56.03
C ALA A 7 -8.42 19.82 54.52
N SER A 8 -8.62 21.08 54.12
CA SER A 8 -8.78 21.47 52.70
C SER A 8 -7.52 21.20 51.88
N MET A 9 -6.35 21.51 52.45
CA MET A 9 -5.05 21.38 51.77
C MET A 9 -4.64 19.92 51.56
N LEU A 10 -4.98 19.05 52.51
CA LEU A 10 -4.73 17.61 52.44
C LEU A 10 -5.58 16.93 51.36
N VAL A 11 -6.87 17.29 51.28
CA VAL A 11 -7.79 16.76 50.26
C VAL A 11 -7.40 17.23 48.86
N GLU A 12 -7.03 18.51 48.70
CA GLU A 12 -6.50 19.03 47.42
C GLU A 12 -5.25 18.27 46.97
N THR A 13 -4.31 18.01 47.89
CA THR A 13 -3.06 17.31 47.57
C THR A 13 -3.31 15.87 47.11
N ILE A 14 -4.21 15.14 47.76
CA ILE A 14 -4.57 13.76 47.39
C ILE A 14 -5.25 13.74 46.01
N LEU A 15 -6.15 14.69 45.74
CA LEU A 15 -6.80 14.83 44.43
C LEU A 15 -5.79 15.14 43.32
N LEU A 16 -4.82 16.01 43.59
CA LEU A 16 -3.77 16.38 42.65
C LEU A 16 -2.87 15.18 42.33
N ILE A 17 -2.45 14.42 43.34
CA ILE A 17 -1.65 13.20 43.15
C ILE A 17 -2.44 12.17 42.34
N GLY A 18 -3.71 11.93 42.68
CA GLY A 18 -4.58 11.02 41.94
C GLY A 18 -4.74 11.41 40.48
N PHE A 19 -4.95 12.69 40.20
CA PHE A 19 -5.05 13.23 38.85
C PHE A 19 -3.76 13.04 38.04
N VAL A 20 -2.61 13.28 38.66
CA VAL A 20 -1.29 13.09 38.02
C VAL A 20 -1.07 11.62 37.67
N VAL A 21 -1.35 10.69 38.58
CA VAL A 21 -1.17 9.26 38.34
C VAL A 21 -2.07 8.77 37.22
N ILE A 22 -3.37 9.12 37.23
CA ILE A 22 -4.33 8.72 36.18
C ILE A 22 -3.93 9.31 34.83
N SER A 23 -3.55 10.58 34.80
CA SER A 23 -3.12 11.25 33.56
C SER A 23 -1.85 10.60 32.99
N THR A 24 -0.90 10.23 33.85
CA THR A 24 0.35 9.58 33.43
C THR A 24 0.07 8.22 32.80
N ILE A 25 -0.83 7.42 33.39
CA ILE A 25 -1.24 6.12 32.86
C ILE A 25 -1.98 6.28 31.52
N GLY A 26 -2.88 7.26 31.42
CA GLY A 26 -3.63 7.55 30.19
C GLY A 26 -2.70 7.98 29.05
N VAL A 27 -1.77 8.90 29.33
CA VAL A 27 -0.78 9.38 28.36
C VAL A 27 0.15 8.26 27.93
N TYR A 28 0.64 7.43 28.86
CA TYR A 28 1.50 6.29 28.53
C TYR A 28 0.80 5.28 27.62
N SER A 29 -0.46 4.96 27.92
CA SER A 29 -1.26 4.03 27.12
C SER A 29 -1.49 4.55 25.70
N PHE A 30 -1.84 5.84 25.58
CA PHE A 30 -2.02 6.50 24.29
C PHE A 30 -0.72 6.57 23.49
N MET A 31 0.41 6.89 24.13
CA MET A 31 1.72 6.91 23.46
C MET A 31 2.13 5.52 22.97
N LYS A 32 1.87 4.47 23.76
CA LYS A 32 2.16 3.10 23.37
C LYS A 32 1.35 2.67 22.13
N GLU A 33 0.04 2.91 22.14
CA GLU A 33 -0.84 2.58 21.01
C GLU A 33 -0.44 3.35 19.73
N LYS A 34 -0.08 4.63 19.88
CA LYS A 34 0.41 5.44 18.77
C LYS A 34 1.75 4.93 18.23
N ALA A 35 2.69 4.57 19.11
CA ALA A 35 3.97 4.02 18.71
C ALA A 35 3.83 2.67 17.98
N GLU A 36 2.94 1.78 18.45
CA GLU A 36 2.65 0.51 17.77
C GLU A 36 2.05 0.73 16.38
N THR A 37 1.12 1.68 16.26
CA THR A 37 0.48 2.04 14.99
C THR A 37 1.47 2.63 13.99
N ASP A 38 2.34 3.55 14.43
CA ASP A 38 3.33 4.20 13.57
C ASP A 38 4.43 3.22 13.15
N THR A 39 4.84 2.31 14.05
CA THR A 39 5.78 1.22 13.73
C THR A 39 5.18 0.28 12.68
N LYS A 40 3.92 -0.14 12.85
CA LYS A 40 3.23 -1.02 11.89
C LYS A 40 3.11 -0.37 10.50
N LYS A 41 2.74 0.91 10.43
CA LYS A 41 2.69 1.66 9.16
C LYS A 41 4.05 1.75 8.48
N THR A 42 5.11 1.96 9.25
CA THR A 42 6.48 2.05 8.73
C THR A 42 6.94 0.71 8.15
N ILE A 43 6.69 -0.40 8.87
CA ILE A 43 7.01 -1.75 8.39
C ILE A 43 6.20 -2.10 7.13
N GLU A 44 4.90 -1.81 7.12
CA GLU A 44 4.03 -2.00 5.95
C GLU A 44 4.55 -1.21 4.73
N GLY A 45 4.96 0.04 4.94
CA GLY A 45 5.53 0.88 3.87
C GLY A 45 6.87 0.36 3.34
N ILE A 46 7.73 -0.17 4.20
CA ILE A 46 9.02 -0.75 3.80
C ILE A 46 8.80 -2.06 3.02
N ALA A 47 7.90 -2.93 3.48
CA ALA A 47 7.57 -4.17 2.77
C ALA A 47 7.00 -3.89 1.37
N SER A 48 6.08 -2.91 1.26
CA SER A 48 5.54 -2.47 -0.03
C SER A 48 6.63 -1.91 -0.96
N ASN A 49 7.57 -1.11 -0.43
CA ASN A 49 8.66 -0.56 -1.23
C ASN A 49 9.64 -1.63 -1.71
N LEU A 50 9.92 -2.64 -0.89
CA LEU A 50 10.76 -3.79 -1.26
C LEU A 50 10.10 -4.60 -2.39
N GLU A 51 8.84 -4.99 -2.23
CA GLU A 51 8.11 -5.74 -3.27
C GLU A 51 8.01 -4.92 -4.57
N CYS A 52 7.70 -3.63 -4.49
CA CYS A 52 7.63 -2.76 -5.67
C CYS A 52 8.99 -2.47 -6.31
N ALA A 53 10.11 -2.55 -5.58
CA ALA A 53 11.44 -2.29 -6.14
C ALA A 53 11.82 -3.34 -7.19
N ASP A 54 11.46 -4.59 -6.91
CA ASP A 54 11.84 -5.78 -7.68
C ASP A 54 10.77 -6.26 -8.66
N VAL A 55 9.58 -5.64 -8.65
CA VAL A 55 8.60 -5.79 -9.73
C VAL A 55 9.04 -4.98 -10.95
N LYS A 56 8.98 -5.62 -12.12
CA LYS A 56 9.26 -4.98 -13.41
C LYS A 56 8.32 -5.55 -14.45
N ILE A 57 7.63 -4.69 -15.16
CA ILE A 57 6.79 -5.05 -16.29
C ILE A 57 7.41 -4.49 -17.57
N ASP A 58 7.23 -5.24 -18.64
CA ASP A 58 7.61 -4.84 -20.00
C ASP A 58 6.44 -5.12 -20.94
N SER A 59 6.41 -4.45 -22.09
CA SER A 59 5.38 -4.65 -23.10
C SER A 59 5.99 -4.95 -24.45
N SER A 60 5.44 -5.95 -25.14
CA SER A 60 5.78 -6.28 -26.52
C SER A 60 4.53 -6.36 -27.38
N CYS A 61 4.70 -6.27 -28.70
CA CYS A 61 3.62 -6.45 -29.67
C CYS A 61 3.74 -7.82 -30.36
N ASP A 62 2.61 -8.50 -30.49
CA ASP A 62 2.44 -9.74 -31.26
C ASP A 62 1.20 -9.56 -32.15
N GLU A 63 1.43 -9.18 -33.40
CA GLU A 63 0.39 -8.74 -34.34
C GLU A 63 -0.48 -7.62 -33.74
N ASP A 64 -1.81 -7.78 -33.76
CA ASP A 64 -2.79 -6.83 -33.19
C ASP A 64 -2.84 -6.83 -31.65
N ASN A 65 -2.07 -7.71 -30.98
CA ASN A 65 -2.15 -7.89 -29.53
C ASN A 65 -0.98 -7.22 -28.81
N THR A 66 -1.32 -6.44 -27.78
CA THR A 66 -0.34 -5.97 -26.80
C THR A 66 -0.15 -7.04 -25.73
N ILE A 67 1.10 -7.46 -25.56
CA ILE A 67 1.55 -8.43 -24.56
C ILE A 67 2.22 -7.69 -23.41
N ILE A 68 1.86 -8.05 -22.17
CA ILE A 68 2.53 -7.57 -20.96
C ILE A 68 3.26 -8.73 -20.29
N ASN A 69 4.56 -8.53 -20.04
CA ASN A 69 5.46 -9.52 -19.47
C ASN A 69 5.95 -9.08 -18.09
N ASN A 70 6.04 -10.03 -17.16
CA ASN A 70 6.71 -9.82 -15.88
C ASN A 70 8.21 -10.12 -15.99
N THR A 71 9.03 -9.08 -16.11
CA THR A 71 10.49 -9.18 -16.15
C THR A 71 11.14 -9.03 -14.77
N GLY A 72 10.33 -8.84 -13.73
CA GLY A 72 10.74 -8.68 -12.34
C GLY A 72 11.08 -10.00 -11.65
N PHE A 73 11.37 -9.91 -10.35
CA PHE A 73 11.67 -11.07 -9.50
C PHE A 73 10.47 -11.55 -8.68
N PHE A 74 9.45 -10.70 -8.50
CA PHE A 74 8.23 -11.05 -7.78
C PHE A 74 7.07 -11.33 -8.73
N ALA A 75 6.18 -12.23 -8.31
CA ALA A 75 4.93 -12.47 -9.02
C ALA A 75 4.00 -11.26 -8.90
N ILE A 76 3.38 -10.88 -10.01
CA ILE A 76 2.37 -9.83 -10.06
C ILE A 76 1.01 -10.52 -10.02
N LYS A 77 0.18 -10.17 -9.04
CA LYS A 77 -1.14 -10.79 -8.82
C LYS A 77 -2.30 -9.98 -9.39
N ASN A 78 -2.12 -8.68 -9.54
CA ASN A 78 -3.13 -7.82 -10.12
C ASN A 78 -2.45 -6.72 -10.94
N LEU A 79 -3.10 -6.30 -12.03
CA LEU A 79 -2.73 -5.10 -12.78
C LEU A 79 -3.83 -4.08 -12.69
N LEU A 80 -3.45 -2.82 -12.52
CA LEU A 80 -4.32 -1.68 -12.69
C LEU A 80 -4.12 -1.15 -14.12
N ILE A 81 -5.18 -1.16 -14.92
CA ILE A 81 -5.21 -0.53 -16.24
C ILE A 81 -6.03 0.74 -16.12
N ARG A 82 -5.44 1.87 -16.50
CA ARG A 82 -6.12 3.16 -16.52
C ARG A 82 -5.94 3.85 -17.86
N THR A 83 -6.97 4.57 -18.28
CA THR A 83 -6.92 5.49 -19.42
C THR A 83 -7.49 6.84 -18.97
N SER A 84 -7.31 7.87 -19.79
CA SER A 84 -7.89 9.19 -19.54
C SER A 84 -9.41 9.22 -19.76
N THR A 85 -9.95 8.25 -20.50
CA THR A 85 -11.33 8.29 -21.01
C THR A 85 -12.29 7.32 -20.31
N GLU A 86 -11.77 6.31 -19.63
CA GLU A 86 -12.56 5.21 -19.02
C GLU A 86 -12.18 5.02 -17.56
N GLU A 87 -13.05 4.36 -16.81
CA GLU A 87 -12.79 4.01 -15.41
C GLU A 87 -11.62 3.02 -15.31
N PRO A 88 -10.79 3.14 -14.26
CA PRO A 88 -9.68 2.24 -14.05
C PRO A 88 -10.17 0.81 -13.77
N VAL A 89 -9.61 -0.16 -14.49
CA VAL A 89 -9.94 -1.58 -14.36
C VAL A 89 -8.82 -2.29 -13.61
N ILE A 90 -9.19 -3.13 -12.64
CA ILE A 90 -8.26 -4.03 -11.97
C ILE A 90 -8.44 -5.42 -12.60
N LEU A 91 -7.36 -5.97 -13.13
CA LEU A 91 -7.31 -7.33 -13.63
C LEU A 91 -6.57 -8.21 -12.63
N ASP A 92 -7.23 -9.28 -12.19
CA ASP A 92 -6.61 -10.33 -11.40
C ASP A 92 -5.83 -11.25 -12.33
N ILE A 93 -4.51 -11.19 -12.25
CA ILE A 93 -3.62 -11.92 -13.14
C ILE A 93 -2.51 -12.53 -12.31
N ASN A 94 -2.27 -13.83 -12.42
CA ASN A 94 -1.18 -14.47 -11.68
C ASN A 94 0.05 -14.60 -12.57
N MET A 95 0.82 -13.52 -12.73
CA MET A 95 2.03 -13.50 -13.56
C MET A 95 3.27 -13.80 -12.72
N LEU A 96 3.84 -14.98 -12.92
CA LEU A 96 5.07 -15.41 -12.25
C LEU A 96 6.31 -14.68 -12.81
N PRO A 97 7.39 -14.55 -12.01
CA PRO A 97 8.61 -13.85 -12.41
C PRO A 97 9.52 -14.71 -13.29
N LYS A 98 9.99 -14.15 -14.41
CA LYS A 98 10.98 -14.77 -15.33
C LYS A 98 10.65 -16.21 -15.77
N ASP A 99 9.37 -16.54 -15.91
CA ASP A 99 8.99 -17.82 -16.49
C ASP A 99 9.49 -17.91 -17.94
N SER A 100 10.17 -19.03 -18.23
CA SER A 100 10.71 -19.35 -19.53
C SER A 100 10.31 -20.76 -19.92
N ILE A 101 9.77 -20.86 -21.14
CA ILE A 101 9.46 -22.04 -21.96
C ILE A 101 7.99 -22.52 -21.90
N ASP A 102 7.27 -21.99 -22.90
CA ASP A 102 6.14 -22.52 -23.70
C ASP A 102 4.70 -22.60 -23.20
N GLU A 103 4.39 -22.49 -21.91
CA GLU A 103 2.99 -22.38 -21.50
C GLU A 103 2.86 -21.41 -20.35
N ILE A 104 2.46 -20.18 -20.64
CA ILE A 104 1.38 -19.43 -19.98
C ILE A 104 1.36 -18.07 -20.69
N SER A 105 0.57 -18.04 -21.76
CA SER A 105 -0.35 -16.94 -22.10
C SER A 105 -0.05 -15.60 -21.44
N ASN A 106 0.97 -14.93 -21.98
CA ASN A 106 1.13 -13.49 -21.95
C ASN A 106 -0.23 -12.81 -21.99
N LEU A 107 -0.52 -11.97 -21.01
CA LEU A 107 -1.81 -11.32 -20.89
C LEU A 107 -2.07 -10.50 -22.17
N ARG A 108 -2.87 -11.05 -23.09
CA ARG A 108 -3.29 -10.38 -24.32
C ARG A 108 -4.44 -9.46 -23.95
N LEU A 109 -4.18 -8.16 -23.99
CA LEU A 109 -5.19 -7.15 -23.72
C LEU A 109 -5.85 -6.70 -25.03
N LEU A 110 -7.18 -6.74 -25.06
CA LEU A 110 -7.96 -6.12 -26.13
C LEU A 110 -8.08 -4.62 -25.82
N LEU A 111 -7.15 -3.83 -26.37
CA LEU A 111 -7.14 -2.38 -26.21
C LEU A 111 -7.85 -1.68 -27.38
N THR A 112 -8.50 -0.55 -27.11
CA THR A 112 -9.06 0.30 -28.15
C THR A 112 -7.93 0.98 -28.94
N PRO A 113 -7.95 0.99 -30.28
CA PRO A 113 -6.92 1.63 -31.08
C PRO A 113 -6.83 3.13 -30.78
N ASN A 114 -5.60 3.67 -30.82
CA ASN A 114 -5.28 5.09 -30.60
C ASN A 114 -5.57 5.63 -29.18
N ILE A 115 -5.81 4.77 -28.20
CA ILE A 115 -5.91 5.15 -26.78
C ILE A 115 -4.63 4.73 -26.05
N GLU A 116 -4.05 5.66 -25.28
CA GLU A 116 -2.91 5.40 -24.40
C GLU A 116 -3.43 4.86 -23.07
N TYR A 117 -3.04 3.63 -22.73
CA TYR A 117 -3.35 3.00 -21.46
C TYR A 117 -2.09 3.01 -20.59
N GLU A 118 -2.26 3.34 -19.33
CA GLU A 118 -1.22 3.14 -18.32
C GLU A 118 -1.53 1.88 -17.53
N VAL A 119 -0.53 1.00 -17.46
CA VAL A 119 -0.60 -0.25 -16.74
C VAL A 119 0.36 -0.20 -15.58
N ALA A 120 -0.16 -0.39 -14.36
CA ALA A 120 0.61 -0.39 -13.14
C ALA A 120 0.44 -1.74 -12.40
N PRO A 121 1.53 -2.35 -11.91
CA PRO A 121 1.42 -3.56 -11.14
C PRO A 121 0.95 -3.27 -9.71
N LEU A 122 0.12 -4.17 -9.20
CA LEU A 122 -0.36 -4.18 -7.84
C LEU A 122 0.31 -5.35 -7.09
N VAL A 123 0.86 -5.05 -5.91
CA VAL A 123 1.44 -6.06 -5.01
C VAL A 123 0.58 -6.19 -3.76
N ASN A 124 0.46 -7.41 -3.25
CA ASN A 124 -0.30 -7.68 -2.04
C ASN A 124 0.67 -7.85 -0.87
N ALA A 125 0.80 -6.79 -0.06
CA ALA A 125 1.55 -6.83 1.18
C ALA A 125 0.55 -6.75 2.35
N ASN A 126 0.61 -7.70 3.28
CA ASN A 126 -0.19 -7.69 4.51
C ASN A 126 -1.71 -7.53 4.28
N ASN A 127 -2.26 -8.25 3.31
CA ASN A 127 -3.68 -8.23 2.90
C ASN A 127 -4.17 -6.87 2.37
N LYS A 128 -3.26 -6.02 1.89
CA LYS A 128 -3.59 -4.76 1.21
C LYS A 128 -2.90 -4.71 -0.15
N LEU A 129 -3.60 -4.16 -1.15
CA LEU A 129 -3.07 -3.95 -2.48
C LEU A 129 -2.36 -2.59 -2.56
N TYR A 130 -1.10 -2.61 -2.95
CA TYR A 130 -0.27 -1.42 -3.15
C TYR A 130 0.06 -1.24 -4.63
N ILE A 131 -0.11 -0.02 -5.14
CA ILE A 131 0.22 0.33 -6.52
C ILE A 131 1.70 0.70 -6.62
N CYS A 132 2.46 -0.04 -7.43
CA CYS A 132 3.85 0.27 -7.71
C CYS A 132 3.98 1.35 -8.80
N LYS A 133 3.62 2.60 -8.45
CA LYS A 133 3.53 3.73 -9.41
C LYS A 133 4.82 3.96 -10.22
N GLY A 134 5.99 3.76 -9.62
CA GLY A 134 7.28 3.96 -10.32
C GLY A 134 7.61 2.88 -11.35
N LYS A 135 6.79 1.83 -11.47
CA LYS A 135 6.96 0.71 -12.40
C LYS A 135 5.84 0.67 -13.44
N SER A 136 4.99 1.71 -13.52
CA SER A 136 3.96 1.74 -14.54
C SER A 136 4.56 1.93 -15.92
N ILE A 137 3.93 1.31 -16.91
CA ILE A 137 4.28 1.47 -18.33
C ILE A 137 3.07 2.03 -19.06
N LYS A 138 3.35 2.75 -20.14
CA LYS A 138 2.33 3.24 -21.05
C LYS A 138 2.33 2.39 -22.30
N ILE A 139 1.15 1.92 -22.68
CA ILE A 139 0.96 1.06 -23.85
C ILE A 139 -0.15 1.63 -24.73
N THR A 140 0.02 1.43 -26.03
CA THR A 140 -1.03 1.65 -27.03
C THR A 140 -1.31 0.33 -27.72
N LYS A 141 -2.49 0.20 -28.33
CA LYS A 141 -2.80 -0.96 -29.16
C LYS A 141 -1.73 -1.13 -30.25
N CYS A 142 -1.24 -2.35 -30.43
CA CYS A 142 -0.35 -2.71 -31.54
C CYS A 142 -1.12 -2.63 -32.88
N GLN A 143 -0.41 -2.27 -33.96
CA GLN A 143 -0.92 -2.11 -35.32
C GLN A 143 -0.14 -3.00 -36.29
#